data_AF-A0A2V4DZF6-F1
#
_entry.id   AF-A0A2V4DZF6-F1
#
_cell.length_a   1.000
_cell.length_b   1.000
_cell.length_c   1.000
_cell.angle_alpha   90.00
_cell.angle_beta   90.00
_cell.angle_gamma   90.00
#
_symmetry.space_group_name_H-M   'P 1'
#
loop_
_entity.id
_entity.type
_entity.pdbx_description
1 polymer ?
#
loop_
_entity_poly.entity_id
_entity_poly.type
_entity_poly.pdbx_seq_one_letter_code
_entity_poly.pdbx_strand_id
1 'polypeptide(L)'
;MSSKHRVGLIFGKFYPLHSGHIYLIEKALTQVDELHVMLGCEANRDKQLFEKSHLPIQPQVSDRFSWLKETFKDRHNIHIHISDEAGINYYPNGWQEWSDSIKRILSEHKIEPSVVFTSEPQDVKEHERYFGCPVVIVDADREFFNISATKIRENPYQNWSFIAQAAKPFFVKKVAIIGHDKFNELPVQLANIYNTQYVSNGYLNYIQREISTPENKRYLSENDYLRIAMLQVERMTKAVENANKLLFTSIDFETLAQYYEQIFGKTNEVLNGLKNSYQFDLIIHENQLPANSTPLQYFEIVSKMVDSLLI
;
A
#
# COMPACT_ATOMS: atom_id res chain seq x y z
N MET A 1 2.60 -21.33 -41.20
CA MET A 1 1.33 -20.64 -40.87
C MET A 1 1.70 -19.53 -39.91
N SER A 2 1.51 -18.26 -40.29
CA SER A 2 1.66 -17.16 -39.34
C SER A 2 0.71 -17.43 -38.18
N SER A 3 1.21 -17.63 -36.96
CA SER A 3 0.34 -17.70 -35.79
C SER A 3 -0.49 -16.43 -35.77
N LYS A 4 -1.81 -16.55 -35.79
CA LYS A 4 -2.72 -15.41 -35.63
C LYS A 4 -2.34 -14.75 -34.30
N HIS A 5 -2.01 -13.46 -34.33
CA HIS A 5 -1.67 -12.70 -33.13
C HIS A 5 -2.78 -12.90 -32.08
N ARG A 6 -2.40 -13.45 -30.92
CA ARG A 6 -3.34 -13.80 -29.86
C ARG A 6 -3.39 -12.70 -28.83
N VAL A 7 -4.59 -12.18 -28.61
CA VAL A 7 -4.88 -11.15 -27.63
C VAL A 7 -5.75 -11.74 -26.53
N GLY A 8 -5.34 -11.58 -25.27
CA GLY A 8 -6.07 -12.04 -24.09
C GLY A 8 -6.74 -10.90 -23.32
N LEU A 9 -7.86 -11.19 -22.67
CA LEU A 9 -8.52 -10.27 -21.72
C LEU A 9 -8.59 -10.85 -20.31
N ILE A 10 -8.38 -10.00 -19.31
CA ILE A 10 -8.65 -10.26 -17.89
C ILE A 10 -9.43 -9.10 -17.31
N PHE A 11 -10.37 -9.40 -16.42
CA PHE A 11 -11.18 -8.41 -15.71
C PHE A 11 -10.94 -8.54 -14.20
N GLY A 12 -10.83 -7.43 -13.50
CA GLY A 12 -10.66 -7.48 -12.05
C GLY A 12 -10.82 -6.13 -11.35
N LYS A 13 -11.25 -6.19 -10.09
CA LYS A 13 -11.31 -5.02 -9.20
C LYS A 13 -9.95 -4.68 -8.59
N PHE A 14 -9.11 -5.71 -8.40
CA PHE A 14 -7.78 -5.62 -7.78
C PHE A 14 -7.77 -4.82 -6.46
N TYR A 15 -8.71 -5.14 -5.57
CA TYR A 15 -8.99 -4.40 -4.33
C TYR A 15 -8.76 -5.27 -3.07
N PRO A 16 -7.51 -5.60 -2.70
CA PRO A 16 -6.25 -5.21 -3.35
C PRO A 16 -5.74 -6.22 -4.40
N LEU A 17 -4.63 -5.88 -5.06
CA LEU A 17 -3.85 -6.81 -5.89
C LEU A 17 -3.15 -7.86 -5.01
N HIS A 18 -3.16 -9.12 -5.42
CA HIS A 18 -2.62 -10.23 -4.65
C HIS A 18 -2.05 -11.33 -5.56
N SER A 19 -1.32 -12.29 -4.98
CA SER A 19 -0.63 -13.35 -5.70
C SER A 19 -1.54 -14.20 -6.59
N GLY A 20 -2.78 -14.48 -6.17
CA GLY A 20 -3.76 -15.16 -7.04
C GLY A 20 -4.06 -14.41 -8.35
N HIS A 21 -4.25 -13.08 -8.29
CA HIS A 21 -4.39 -12.26 -9.50
C HIS A 21 -3.11 -12.28 -10.34
N ILE A 22 -1.94 -12.19 -9.70
CA ILE A 22 -0.64 -12.22 -10.38
C ILE A 22 -0.46 -13.54 -11.12
N TYR A 23 -0.81 -14.66 -10.49
CA TYR A 23 -0.77 -15.98 -11.10
C TYR A 23 -1.70 -16.10 -12.30
N LEU A 24 -2.94 -15.62 -12.19
CA LEU A 24 -3.89 -15.56 -13.31
C LEU A 24 -3.29 -14.78 -14.49
N ILE A 25 -2.74 -13.59 -14.24
CA ILE A 25 -2.18 -12.70 -15.27
C ILE A 25 -0.93 -13.32 -15.91
N GLU A 26 0.03 -13.80 -15.12
CA GLU A 26 1.26 -14.42 -15.63
C GLU A 26 0.95 -15.70 -16.42
N LYS A 27 0.03 -16.54 -15.96
CA LYS A 27 -0.36 -17.76 -16.67
C LYS A 27 -1.12 -17.45 -17.96
N ALA A 28 -1.96 -16.42 -17.98
CA ALA A 28 -2.59 -15.94 -19.20
C ALA A 28 -1.55 -15.44 -20.22
N LEU A 29 -0.56 -14.68 -19.76
CA LEU A 29 0.50 -14.13 -20.59
C LEU A 29 1.29 -15.19 -21.36
N THR A 30 1.45 -16.40 -20.81
CA THR A 30 2.13 -17.52 -21.50
C THR A 30 1.35 -18.09 -22.70
N GLN A 31 0.09 -17.70 -22.88
CA GLN A 31 -0.84 -18.28 -23.86
C GLN A 31 -1.23 -17.29 -24.97
N VAL A 32 -0.79 -16.04 -24.87
CA VAL A 32 -1.14 -14.94 -25.77
C VAL A 32 0.10 -14.10 -26.09
N ASP A 33 0.05 -13.35 -27.18
CA ASP A 33 1.10 -12.42 -27.56
C ASP A 33 0.95 -11.10 -26.80
N GLU A 34 -0.30 -10.64 -26.60
CA GLU A 34 -0.69 -9.41 -25.89
C GLU A 34 -1.81 -9.68 -24.88
N LEU A 35 -1.76 -9.05 -23.72
CA LEU A 35 -2.74 -9.23 -22.64
C LEU A 35 -3.26 -7.88 -22.16
N HIS A 36 -4.60 -7.70 -22.19
CA HIS A 36 -5.25 -6.50 -21.69
C HIS A 36 -5.96 -6.80 -20.37
N VAL A 37 -5.58 -6.06 -19.33
CA VAL A 37 -6.14 -6.16 -17.99
C VAL A 37 -7.07 -4.97 -17.76
N MET A 38 -8.35 -5.26 -17.58
CA MET A 38 -9.40 -4.27 -17.31
C MET A 38 -9.55 -4.10 -15.80
N LEU A 39 -9.12 -2.96 -15.28
CA LEU A 39 -9.28 -2.54 -13.89
C LEU A 39 -10.69 -1.94 -13.71
N GLY A 40 -11.60 -2.73 -13.15
CA GLY A 40 -12.98 -2.32 -12.89
C GLY A 40 -13.11 -1.41 -11.67
N CYS A 41 -13.71 -0.24 -11.87
CA CYS A 41 -13.86 0.82 -10.86
C CYS A 41 -15.30 1.30 -10.78
N GLU A 42 -15.84 1.40 -9.58
CA GLU A 42 -17.13 2.07 -9.35
C GLU A 42 -17.13 2.65 -7.93
N ALA A 43 -17.35 3.97 -7.84
CA ALA A 43 -17.09 4.72 -6.60
C ALA A 43 -17.93 4.24 -5.41
N ASN A 44 -19.22 3.93 -5.61
CA ASN A 44 -20.09 3.56 -4.50
C ASN A 44 -19.77 2.16 -3.96
N ARG A 45 -19.60 1.17 -4.85
CA ARG A 45 -19.22 -0.19 -4.51
C ARG A 45 -17.82 -0.23 -3.92
N ASP A 46 -16.87 0.51 -4.47
CA ASP A 46 -15.50 0.55 -3.93
C ASP A 46 -15.50 1.18 -2.53
N LYS A 47 -16.32 2.21 -2.28
CA LYS A 47 -16.54 2.78 -0.95
C LYS A 47 -17.19 1.78 0.01
N GLN A 48 -18.25 1.07 -0.41
CA GLN A 48 -18.89 0.05 0.41
C GLN A 48 -17.96 -1.13 0.74
N LEU A 49 -17.08 -1.51 -0.18
CA LEU A 49 -16.06 -2.53 0.06
C LEU A 49 -15.06 -2.08 1.11
N PHE A 50 -14.66 -0.80 1.08
CA PHE A 50 -13.80 -0.21 2.09
C PHE A 50 -14.48 -0.16 3.47
N GLU A 51 -15.69 0.37 3.56
CA GLU A 51 -16.46 0.49 4.81
C GLU A 51 -16.69 -0.86 5.50
N LYS A 52 -16.73 -1.96 4.75
CA LYS A 52 -16.90 -3.33 5.25
C LYS A 52 -15.58 -4.09 5.43
N SER A 53 -14.44 -3.40 5.34
CA SER A 53 -13.11 -4.00 5.41
C SER A 53 -12.29 -3.47 6.58
N HIS A 54 -11.18 -4.16 6.87
CA HIS A 54 -10.13 -3.72 7.78
C HIS A 54 -8.94 -3.10 7.02
N LEU A 55 -9.20 -2.51 5.85
CA LEU A 55 -8.17 -1.73 5.14
C LEU A 55 -7.86 -0.45 5.91
N PRO A 56 -6.58 -0.01 5.96
CA PRO A 56 -6.19 1.16 6.75
C PRO A 56 -6.73 2.49 6.19
N ILE A 57 -6.76 2.60 4.86
CA ILE A 57 -7.27 3.75 4.10
C ILE A 57 -7.95 3.20 2.85
N GLN A 58 -8.81 3.99 2.19
CA GLN A 58 -9.54 3.56 0.99
C GLN A 58 -8.63 3.58 -0.25
N PRO A 59 -8.34 2.43 -0.90
CA PRO A 59 -7.62 2.42 -2.17
C PRO A 59 -8.33 3.25 -3.24
N GLN A 60 -7.61 4.18 -3.83
CA GLN A 60 -8.05 4.93 -4.99
C GLN A 60 -7.81 4.12 -6.27
N VAL A 61 -8.40 4.58 -7.38
CA VAL A 61 -8.16 3.98 -8.70
C VAL A 61 -6.68 4.09 -9.08
N SER A 62 -6.04 5.22 -8.78
CA SER A 62 -4.62 5.47 -9.01
C SER A 62 -3.72 4.49 -8.26
N ASP A 63 -4.08 4.12 -7.03
CA ASP A 63 -3.31 3.18 -6.22
C ASP A 63 -3.32 1.80 -6.86
N ARG A 64 -4.51 1.31 -7.20
CA ARG A 64 -4.69 -0.01 -7.84
C ARG A 64 -4.03 -0.09 -9.21
N PHE A 65 -4.15 0.99 -10.00
CA PHE A 65 -3.46 1.09 -11.29
C PHE A 65 -1.94 1.05 -11.11
N SER A 66 -1.42 1.78 -10.12
CA SER A 66 0.01 1.79 -9.81
C SER A 66 0.50 0.42 -9.33
N TRP A 67 -0.29 -0.31 -8.54
CA TRP A 67 0.06 -1.67 -8.12
C TRP A 67 0.20 -2.62 -9.30
N LEU A 68 -0.75 -2.59 -10.24
CA LEU A 68 -0.67 -3.38 -11.47
C LEU A 68 0.55 -2.97 -12.30
N LYS A 69 0.71 -1.66 -12.54
CA LYS A 69 1.81 -1.13 -13.37
C LYS A 69 3.17 -1.48 -12.80
N GLU A 70 3.38 -1.33 -11.49
CA GLU A 70 4.65 -1.63 -10.84
C GLU A 70 4.92 -3.14 -10.82
N THR A 71 3.89 -3.95 -10.54
CA THR A 71 4.02 -5.42 -10.52
C THR A 71 4.42 -5.97 -11.89
N PHE A 72 3.89 -5.38 -12.97
CA PHE A 72 4.11 -5.84 -14.35
C PHE A 72 4.98 -4.89 -15.18
N LYS A 73 5.82 -4.05 -14.55
CA LYS A 73 6.60 -3.01 -15.24
C LYS A 73 7.56 -3.55 -16.30
N ASP A 74 8.03 -4.78 -16.12
CA ASP A 74 8.96 -5.47 -17.03
C ASP A 74 8.21 -6.34 -18.07
N ARG A 75 6.87 -6.28 -18.11
CA ARG A 75 6.01 -7.01 -19.06
C ARG A 75 5.43 -6.05 -20.10
N HIS A 76 6.19 -5.82 -21.17
CA HIS A 76 5.82 -4.86 -22.23
C HIS A 76 4.53 -5.20 -22.99
N ASN A 77 4.10 -6.46 -22.96
CA ASN A 77 2.90 -6.98 -23.62
C ASN A 77 1.68 -7.05 -22.69
N ILE A 78 1.74 -6.46 -21.49
CA ILE A 78 0.59 -6.26 -20.62
C ILE A 78 0.14 -4.80 -20.70
N HIS A 79 -1.13 -4.61 -21.05
CA HIS A 79 -1.75 -3.29 -21.12
C HIS A 79 -2.88 -3.19 -20.10
N ILE A 80 -2.83 -2.17 -19.24
CA ILE A 80 -3.82 -1.97 -18.18
C ILE A 80 -4.77 -0.84 -18.61
N HIS A 81 -6.06 -1.12 -18.54
CA HIS A 81 -7.13 -0.20 -18.94
C HIS A 81 -8.05 0.03 -17.74
N ILE A 82 -8.49 1.27 -17.52
CA ILE A 82 -9.48 1.58 -16.49
C ILE A 82 -10.86 1.41 -17.10
N SER A 83 -11.68 0.58 -16.47
CA SER A 83 -13.09 0.37 -16.81
C SER A 83 -13.95 1.04 -15.76
N ASP A 84 -14.51 2.20 -16.09
CA ASP A 84 -15.52 2.86 -15.24
C ASP A 84 -16.87 2.15 -15.41
N GLU A 85 -17.36 1.62 -14.30
CA GLU A 85 -18.60 0.83 -14.21
C GLU A 85 -19.74 1.64 -13.56
N ALA A 86 -19.61 2.96 -13.48
CA ALA A 86 -20.67 3.84 -12.98
C ALA A 86 -21.97 3.72 -13.78
N GLY A 87 -23.09 3.58 -13.07
CA GLY A 87 -24.42 3.44 -13.69
C GLY A 87 -24.72 2.06 -14.29
N ILE A 88 -23.79 1.11 -14.18
CA ILE A 88 -23.99 -0.28 -14.57
C ILE A 88 -24.61 -1.04 -13.40
N ASN A 89 -25.64 -1.84 -13.68
CA ASN A 89 -26.26 -2.68 -12.66
C ASN A 89 -25.22 -3.64 -12.04
N TYR A 90 -25.32 -3.89 -10.74
CA TYR A 90 -24.38 -4.76 -10.06
C TYR A 90 -24.58 -6.23 -10.47
N TYR A 91 -23.46 -6.93 -10.60
CA TYR A 91 -23.42 -8.37 -10.76
C TYR A 91 -24.40 -9.08 -9.80
N PRO A 92 -25.23 -10.02 -10.29
CA PRO A 92 -25.16 -10.68 -11.60
C PRO A 92 -25.93 -10.02 -12.75
N ASN A 93 -26.64 -8.92 -12.51
CA ASN A 93 -27.48 -8.28 -13.53
C ASN A 93 -26.72 -7.05 -14.08
N GLY A 94 -26.35 -7.02 -15.36
CA GLY A 94 -25.59 -5.88 -15.94
C GLY A 94 -24.54 -6.26 -16.98
N TRP A 95 -24.48 -7.53 -17.38
CA TRP A 95 -23.49 -8.03 -18.34
C TRP A 95 -23.52 -7.34 -19.71
N GLN A 96 -24.71 -6.97 -20.21
CA GLN A 96 -24.83 -6.28 -21.50
C GLN A 96 -24.15 -4.92 -21.44
N GLU A 97 -24.58 -4.05 -20.52
CA GLU A 97 -24.06 -2.69 -20.34
C GLU A 97 -22.57 -2.70 -20.00
N TRP A 98 -22.15 -3.63 -19.14
CA TRP A 98 -20.75 -3.87 -18.81
C TRP A 98 -19.93 -4.26 -20.03
N SER A 99 -20.37 -5.26 -20.80
CA SER A 99 -19.64 -5.71 -21.98
C SER A 99 -19.57 -4.66 -23.08
N ASP A 100 -20.61 -3.82 -23.22
CA ASP A 100 -20.63 -2.71 -24.17
C ASP A 100 -19.64 -1.60 -23.77
N SER A 101 -19.49 -1.34 -22.47
CA SER A 101 -18.45 -0.43 -21.96
C SER A 101 -17.05 -0.95 -22.29
N ILE A 102 -16.78 -2.24 -22.03
CA ILE A 102 -15.49 -2.87 -22.38
C ILE A 102 -15.25 -2.84 -23.89
N LYS A 103 -16.25 -3.18 -24.73
CA LYS A 103 -16.12 -3.16 -26.19
C LYS A 103 -15.79 -1.77 -26.73
N ARG A 104 -16.26 -0.71 -26.06
CA ARG A 104 -15.90 0.67 -26.42
C ARG A 104 -14.40 0.91 -26.23
N ILE A 105 -13.86 0.52 -25.08
CA ILE A 105 -12.40 0.59 -24.80
C ILE A 105 -11.63 -0.23 -25.86
N LEU A 106 -12.06 -1.47 -26.12
CA LEU A 106 -11.43 -2.33 -27.13
C LEU A 106 -11.44 -1.67 -28.52
N SER A 107 -12.57 -1.08 -28.93
CA SER A 107 -12.70 -0.41 -30.22
C SER A 107 -11.84 0.86 -30.32
N GLU A 108 -11.77 1.67 -29.26
CA GLU A 108 -10.95 2.89 -29.20
C GLU A 108 -9.46 2.57 -29.39
N HIS A 109 -9.02 1.45 -28.81
CA HIS A 109 -7.65 0.96 -28.89
C HIS A 109 -7.40 -0.02 -30.06
N LYS A 110 -8.41 -0.32 -30.88
CA LYS A 110 -8.36 -1.29 -32.00
C LYS A 110 -7.90 -2.70 -31.58
N ILE A 111 -8.37 -3.14 -30.43
CA ILE A 111 -8.06 -4.43 -29.82
C ILE A 111 -9.11 -5.46 -30.25
N GLU A 112 -8.67 -6.57 -30.82
CA GLU A 112 -9.53 -7.72 -31.16
C GLU A 112 -9.19 -8.91 -30.25
N PRO A 113 -9.99 -9.16 -29.19
CA PRO A 113 -9.69 -10.23 -28.25
C PRO A 113 -9.90 -11.61 -28.88
N SER A 114 -9.01 -12.54 -28.55
CA SER A 114 -9.06 -13.93 -29.02
C SER A 114 -9.38 -14.94 -27.92
N VAL A 115 -9.27 -14.53 -26.65
CA VAL A 115 -9.54 -15.37 -25.47
C VAL A 115 -9.77 -14.49 -24.24
N VAL A 116 -10.64 -14.94 -23.35
CA VAL A 116 -10.82 -14.36 -22.00
C VAL A 116 -10.26 -15.33 -20.97
N PHE A 117 -9.56 -14.83 -19.96
CA PHE A 117 -9.09 -15.62 -18.82
C PHE A 117 -9.83 -15.22 -17.55
N THR A 118 -10.30 -16.21 -16.79
CA THR A 118 -11.00 -15.98 -15.52
C THR A 118 -10.70 -17.10 -14.52
N SER A 119 -10.85 -16.80 -13.23
CA SER A 119 -10.86 -17.80 -12.15
C SER A 119 -12.28 -18.11 -11.67
N GLU A 120 -13.31 -17.53 -12.29
CA GLU A 120 -14.71 -17.59 -11.88
C GLU A 120 -15.52 -18.42 -12.89
N PRO A 121 -15.74 -19.74 -12.65
CA PRO A 121 -16.40 -20.62 -13.62
C PRO A 121 -17.82 -20.21 -14.00
N GLN A 122 -18.52 -19.52 -13.09
CA GLN A 122 -19.88 -19.03 -13.32
C GLN A 122 -19.96 -17.97 -14.43
N ASP A 123 -18.86 -17.27 -14.71
CA ASP A 123 -18.82 -16.15 -15.67
C ASP A 123 -18.54 -16.61 -17.10
N VAL A 124 -18.12 -17.88 -17.30
CA VAL A 124 -17.69 -18.44 -18.59
C VAL A 124 -18.72 -18.21 -19.69
N LYS A 125 -19.98 -18.57 -19.43
CA LYS A 125 -21.05 -18.50 -20.45
C LYS A 125 -21.32 -17.07 -20.91
N GLU A 126 -21.32 -16.12 -19.98
CA GLU A 126 -21.56 -14.71 -20.31
C GLU A 126 -20.36 -14.11 -21.03
N HIS A 127 -19.13 -14.42 -20.63
CA HIS A 127 -17.93 -14.01 -21.36
C HIS A 127 -17.91 -14.51 -22.81
N GLU A 128 -18.18 -15.80 -23.05
CA GLU A 128 -18.26 -16.38 -24.40
C GLU A 128 -19.34 -15.69 -25.23
N ARG A 129 -20.52 -15.46 -24.63
CA ARG A 129 -21.66 -14.81 -25.27
C ARG A 129 -21.35 -13.38 -25.71
N TYR A 130 -20.76 -12.57 -24.83
CA TYR A 130 -20.59 -11.14 -25.11
C TYR A 130 -19.31 -10.83 -25.90
N PHE A 131 -18.23 -11.57 -25.72
CA PHE A 131 -16.96 -11.32 -26.41
C PHE A 131 -16.73 -12.21 -27.63
N GLY A 132 -17.54 -13.26 -27.83
CA GLY A 132 -17.45 -14.12 -29.01
C GLY A 132 -16.13 -14.88 -29.15
N CYS A 133 -15.42 -15.08 -28.04
CA CYS A 133 -14.14 -15.79 -27.97
C CYS A 133 -14.14 -16.82 -26.83
N PRO A 134 -13.31 -17.87 -26.91
CA PRO A 134 -13.23 -18.89 -25.87
C PRO A 134 -12.79 -18.31 -24.53
N VAL A 135 -13.22 -18.96 -23.45
CA VAL A 135 -12.81 -18.63 -22.08
C VAL A 135 -11.90 -19.74 -21.54
N VAL A 136 -10.81 -19.35 -20.91
CA VAL A 136 -9.89 -20.25 -20.21
C VAL A 136 -9.99 -20.02 -18.71
N ILE A 137 -10.38 -21.07 -17.99
CA ILE A 137 -10.42 -21.06 -16.52
C ILE A 137 -9.00 -21.29 -15.97
N VAL A 138 -8.61 -20.48 -14.99
CA VAL A 138 -7.33 -20.60 -14.31
C VAL A 138 -7.54 -20.66 -12.80
N ASP A 139 -7.15 -21.78 -12.19
CA ASP A 139 -7.12 -21.99 -10.73
C ASP A 139 -8.43 -21.62 -10.01
N ALA A 140 -9.56 -22.07 -10.57
CA ALA A 140 -10.88 -21.82 -9.98
C ALA A 140 -11.02 -22.39 -8.56
N ASP A 141 -10.43 -23.57 -8.32
CA ASP A 141 -10.44 -24.23 -7.01
C ASP A 141 -9.42 -23.63 -6.02
N ARG A 142 -8.60 -22.67 -6.48
CA ARG A 142 -7.56 -21.99 -5.69
C ARG A 142 -6.58 -22.94 -5.02
N GLU A 143 -6.20 -24.00 -5.73
CA GLU A 143 -5.25 -25.01 -5.26
C GLU A 143 -3.84 -24.43 -5.15
N PHE A 144 -3.46 -23.54 -6.07
CA PHE A 144 -2.14 -22.91 -6.06
C PHE A 144 -2.08 -21.71 -5.12
N PHE A 145 -3.06 -20.81 -5.22
CA PHE A 145 -3.16 -19.63 -4.36
C PHE A 145 -4.50 -19.55 -3.67
N ASN A 146 -4.59 -20.13 -2.47
CA ASN A 146 -5.80 -20.13 -1.64
C ASN A 146 -6.08 -18.77 -0.96
N ILE A 147 -6.31 -17.74 -1.78
CA ILE A 147 -6.57 -16.38 -1.35
C ILE A 147 -7.69 -15.73 -2.15
N SER A 148 -8.34 -14.73 -1.56
CA SER A 148 -9.17 -13.78 -2.27
C SER A 148 -8.92 -12.37 -1.76
N ALA A 149 -9.28 -11.39 -2.58
CA ALA A 149 -9.32 -10.01 -2.14
C ALA A 149 -10.20 -9.82 -0.89
N THR A 150 -11.28 -10.59 -0.74
CA THR A 150 -12.12 -10.56 0.48
C THR A 150 -11.35 -11.02 1.72
N LYS A 151 -10.65 -12.16 1.67
CA LYS A 151 -9.82 -12.64 2.79
C LYS A 151 -8.79 -11.60 3.23
N ILE A 152 -8.15 -10.92 2.27
CA ILE A 152 -7.18 -9.85 2.56
C ILE A 152 -7.86 -8.63 3.18
N ARG A 153 -9.02 -8.21 2.66
CA ARG A 153 -9.78 -7.09 3.23
C ARG A 153 -10.25 -7.37 4.66
N GLU A 154 -10.56 -8.63 4.99
CA GLU A 154 -10.97 -9.03 6.33
C GLU A 154 -9.79 -9.18 7.28
N ASN A 155 -8.66 -9.73 6.83
CA ASN A 155 -7.49 -9.98 7.70
C ASN A 155 -6.18 -9.71 6.93
N PRO A 156 -5.80 -8.43 6.69
CA PRO A 156 -4.69 -8.10 5.82
C PRO A 156 -3.35 -8.60 6.35
N TYR A 157 -3.12 -8.51 7.66
CA TYR A 157 -1.85 -8.88 8.28
C TYR A 157 -1.67 -10.40 8.42
N GLN A 158 -2.77 -11.17 8.52
CA GLN A 158 -2.73 -12.63 8.45
C GLN A 158 -2.43 -13.10 7.01
N ASN A 159 -2.96 -12.41 6.00
CA ASN A 159 -2.79 -12.74 4.59
C ASN A 159 -1.63 -11.97 3.91
N TRP A 160 -0.73 -11.37 4.68
CA TRP A 160 0.33 -10.46 4.22
C TRP A 160 1.22 -11.04 3.11
N SER A 161 1.52 -12.34 3.18
CA SER A 161 2.37 -13.03 2.20
C SER A 161 1.74 -13.09 0.80
N PHE A 162 0.42 -12.99 0.71
CA PHE A 162 -0.30 -13.00 -0.57
C PHE A 162 -0.51 -11.61 -1.16
N ILE A 163 -0.36 -10.54 -0.38
CA ILE A 163 -0.48 -9.17 -0.89
C ILE A 163 0.68 -8.90 -1.87
N ALA A 164 0.36 -8.35 -3.04
CA ALA A 164 1.36 -8.01 -4.04
C ALA A 164 2.42 -7.06 -3.45
N GLN A 165 3.69 -7.24 -3.82
CA GLN A 165 4.78 -6.41 -3.28
C GLN A 165 4.53 -4.92 -3.51
N ALA A 166 4.03 -4.55 -4.69
CA ALA A 166 3.67 -3.16 -5.00
C ALA A 166 2.50 -2.61 -4.16
N ALA A 167 1.65 -3.49 -3.61
CA ALA A 167 0.52 -3.10 -2.78
C ALA A 167 0.85 -3.06 -1.27
N LYS A 168 1.85 -3.82 -0.80
CA LYS A 168 2.24 -3.86 0.62
C LYS A 168 2.50 -2.49 1.27
N PRO A 169 3.16 -1.51 0.61
CA PRO A 169 3.34 -0.17 1.16
C PRO A 169 2.07 0.49 1.71
N PHE A 170 0.93 0.21 1.07
CA PHE A 170 -0.37 0.74 1.45
C PHE A 170 -0.87 0.21 2.81
N PHE A 171 -0.36 -0.95 3.24
CA PHE A 171 -0.77 -1.65 4.46
C PHE A 171 0.19 -1.46 5.62
N VAL A 172 1.38 -0.88 5.37
CA VAL A 172 2.41 -0.71 6.40
C VAL A 172 1.94 0.27 7.47
N LYS A 173 1.99 -0.18 8.73
CA LYS A 173 1.71 0.60 9.92
C LYS A 173 2.95 1.37 10.38
N LYS A 174 2.86 2.69 10.47
CA LYS A 174 3.98 3.56 10.87
C LYS A 174 3.90 3.82 12.37
N VAL A 175 4.99 3.52 13.08
CA VAL A 175 5.07 3.62 14.54
C VAL A 175 6.24 4.53 14.93
N ALA A 176 5.96 5.60 15.67
CA ALA A 176 6.97 6.45 16.28
C ALA A 176 7.08 6.15 17.78
N ILE A 177 8.28 5.84 18.26
CA ILE A 177 8.55 5.59 19.69
C ILE A 177 9.61 6.60 20.13
N ILE A 178 9.20 7.56 20.96
CA ILE A 178 9.91 8.81 21.20
C ILE A 178 10.27 8.90 22.68
N GLY A 179 11.55 9.00 22.99
CA GLY A 179 12.02 9.18 24.36
C GLY A 179 13.49 9.53 24.42
N HIS A 180 14.14 9.12 25.51
CA HIS A 180 15.54 9.42 25.78
C HIS A 180 16.33 8.16 26.11
N ASP A 181 17.66 8.28 26.10
CA ASP A 181 18.59 7.23 26.53
C ASP A 181 18.24 5.83 25.97
N LYS A 182 18.12 4.83 26.86
CA LYS A 182 17.84 3.43 26.50
C LYS A 182 16.46 3.24 25.88
N PHE A 183 15.51 4.15 26.11
CA PHE A 183 14.17 4.04 25.51
C PHE A 183 14.23 4.17 23.99
N ASN A 184 15.19 4.95 23.47
CA ASN A 184 15.39 5.12 22.02
C ASN A 184 15.94 3.86 21.31
N GLU A 185 16.35 2.82 22.06
CA GLU A 185 16.71 1.52 21.49
C GLU A 185 15.48 0.68 21.11
N LEU A 186 14.31 0.92 21.72
CA LEU A 186 13.08 0.14 21.50
C LEU A 186 12.65 0.08 20.02
N PRO A 187 12.60 1.19 19.25
CA PRO A 187 12.30 1.13 17.82
C PRO A 187 13.18 0.13 17.05
N VAL A 188 14.48 0.07 17.38
CA VAL A 188 15.44 -0.81 16.71
C VAL A 188 15.23 -2.27 17.16
N GLN A 189 15.03 -2.49 18.45
CA GLN A 189 14.76 -3.81 19.00
C GLN A 189 13.50 -4.41 18.37
N LEU A 190 12.42 -3.64 18.27
CA LEU A 190 11.17 -4.08 17.65
C LEU A 190 11.32 -4.28 16.15
N ALA A 191 12.03 -3.41 15.44
CA ALA A 191 12.32 -3.61 14.02
C ALA A 191 13.03 -4.96 13.77
N ASN A 192 13.99 -5.33 14.62
CA ASN A 192 14.66 -6.63 14.55
C ASN A 192 13.70 -7.80 14.81
N ILE A 193 12.83 -7.70 15.81
CA ILE A 193 11.88 -8.76 16.17
C ILE A 193 10.85 -9.01 15.06
N TYR A 194 10.27 -7.95 14.51
CA TYR A 194 9.29 -8.06 13.42
C TYR A 194 9.94 -8.26 12.04
N ASN A 195 11.27 -8.34 11.97
CA ASN A 195 12.04 -8.43 10.73
C ASN A 195 11.61 -7.33 9.73
N THR A 196 11.65 -6.08 10.18
CA THR A 196 11.20 -4.93 9.42
C THR A 196 12.19 -3.75 9.51
N GLN A 197 11.82 -2.62 8.93
CA GLN A 197 12.65 -1.43 8.82
C GLN A 197 12.53 -0.53 10.06
N TYR A 198 13.67 0.07 10.42
CA TYR A 198 13.74 1.22 11.31
C TYR A 198 14.38 2.39 10.56
N VAL A 199 13.80 3.58 10.71
CA VAL A 199 14.33 4.82 10.13
C VAL A 199 14.85 5.71 11.24
N SER A 200 16.17 5.90 11.26
CA SER A 200 16.79 6.91 12.09
C SER A 200 16.66 8.29 11.44
N ASN A 201 16.34 9.30 12.26
CA ASN A 201 16.48 10.68 11.85
C ASN A 201 17.95 11.06 11.61
N GLY A 202 18.90 10.42 12.29
CA GLY A 202 20.35 10.65 12.12
C GLY A 202 20.85 12.02 12.63
N TYR A 203 19.94 12.96 12.93
CA TYR A 203 20.26 14.29 13.45
C TYR A 203 19.61 14.59 14.81
N LEU A 204 18.92 13.61 15.40
CA LEU A 204 18.28 13.75 16.72
C LEU A 204 19.25 14.24 17.81
N ASN A 205 20.43 13.61 17.91
CA ASN A 205 21.45 14.02 18.87
C ASN A 205 21.95 15.46 18.62
N TYR A 206 22.01 15.86 17.35
CA TYR A 206 22.40 17.22 16.97
C TYR A 206 21.32 18.23 17.38
N ILE A 207 20.05 17.95 17.06
CA ILE A 207 18.88 18.76 17.44
C ILE A 207 18.76 18.91 18.97
N GLN A 208 18.85 17.80 19.70
CA GLN A 208 18.78 17.79 21.17
C GLN A 208 19.90 18.62 21.80
N ARG A 209 21.10 18.59 21.22
CA ARG A 209 22.22 19.41 21.69
C ARG A 209 21.91 20.90 21.53
N GLU A 210 21.40 21.31 20.36
CA GLU A 210 21.03 22.73 20.13
C GLU A 210 19.96 23.22 21.12
N ILE A 211 19.00 22.36 21.49
CA ILE A 211 17.99 22.67 22.53
C ILE A 211 18.65 22.82 23.92
N SER A 212 19.56 21.91 24.28
CA SER A 212 20.17 21.87 25.61
C SER A 212 21.21 22.97 25.88
N THR A 213 21.80 23.56 24.83
CA THR A 213 22.84 24.59 24.95
C THR A 213 22.46 25.87 24.21
N PRO A 214 21.41 26.58 24.63
CA PRO A 214 20.88 27.75 23.90
C PRO A 214 21.88 28.92 23.84
N GLU A 215 22.81 29.02 24.79
CA GLU A 215 23.84 30.06 24.84
C GLU A 215 24.97 29.82 23.83
N ASN A 216 25.21 28.57 23.45
CA ASN A 216 26.11 28.17 22.38
C ASN A 216 25.26 27.98 21.11
N LYS A 217 24.73 29.07 20.54
CA LYS A 217 24.04 29.06 19.24
C LYS A 217 24.98 28.50 18.17
N ARG A 218 24.99 27.19 18.01
CA ARG A 218 25.73 26.51 16.97
C ARG A 218 24.87 26.57 15.70
N TYR A 219 25.58 26.44 14.58
CA TYR A 219 25.22 26.82 13.22
C TYR A 219 24.03 26.08 12.57
N LEU A 220 23.06 25.55 13.33
CA LEU A 220 21.86 24.96 12.74
C LEU A 220 20.94 26.09 12.24
N SER A 221 21.01 26.37 10.94
CA SER A 221 20.09 27.32 10.32
C SER A 221 18.69 26.70 10.18
N GLU A 222 17.67 27.56 10.03
CA GLU A 222 16.30 27.10 9.72
C GLU A 222 16.30 26.22 8.45
N ASN A 223 17.09 26.58 7.44
CA ASN A 223 17.22 25.82 6.20
C ASN A 223 17.81 24.42 6.42
N ASP A 224 18.81 24.29 7.30
CA ASP A 224 19.39 22.98 7.62
C ASP A 224 18.36 22.10 8.34
N TYR A 225 17.58 22.69 9.24
CA TYR A 225 16.51 21.98 9.95
C TYR A 225 15.45 21.46 8.98
N LEU A 226 15.02 22.29 8.03
CA LEU A 226 14.05 21.88 7.01
C LEU A 226 14.60 20.77 6.11
N ARG A 227 15.90 20.80 5.77
CA ARG A 227 16.55 19.69 5.04
C ARG A 227 16.52 18.39 5.83
N ILE A 228 16.75 18.44 7.15
CA ILE A 228 16.66 17.27 8.03
C ILE A 228 15.24 16.70 8.01
N ALA A 229 14.21 17.55 8.10
CA ALA A 229 12.82 17.12 8.07
C ALA A 229 12.43 16.50 6.71
N MET A 230 12.88 17.08 5.60
CA MET A 230 12.68 16.51 4.25
C MET A 230 13.40 15.18 4.06
N LEU A 231 14.61 15.06 4.59
CA LEU A 231 15.36 13.81 4.53
C LEU A 231 14.69 12.71 5.35
N GLN A 232 14.06 13.05 6.49
CA GLN A 232 13.27 12.10 7.25
C GLN A 232 12.08 11.58 6.43
N VAL A 233 11.36 12.46 5.74
CA VAL A 233 10.29 12.08 4.80
C VAL A 233 10.81 11.10 3.75
N GLU A 234 11.90 11.44 3.06
CA GLU A 234 12.47 10.61 2.00
C GLU A 234 12.86 9.22 2.51
N ARG A 235 13.55 9.16 3.65
CA ARG A 235 13.96 7.89 4.28
C ARG A 235 12.78 7.04 4.67
N MET A 236 11.75 7.64 5.26
CA MET A 236 10.52 6.93 5.63
C MET A 236 9.81 6.38 4.39
N THR A 237 9.62 7.19 3.36
CA THR A 237 8.96 6.77 2.11
C THR A 237 9.66 5.57 1.48
N LYS A 238 11.00 5.60 1.37
CA LYS A 238 11.80 4.47 0.86
C LYS A 238 11.72 3.23 1.76
N ALA A 239 11.71 3.42 3.07
CA ALA A 239 11.67 2.30 4.02
C ALA A 239 10.32 1.56 3.97
N VAL A 240 9.21 2.27 3.75
CA VAL A 240 7.88 1.65 3.61
C VAL A 240 7.84 0.60 2.47
N GLU A 241 8.57 0.83 1.38
CA GLU A 241 8.62 -0.09 0.22
C GLU A 241 9.13 -1.50 0.59
N ASN A 242 9.98 -1.58 1.62
CA ASN A 242 10.64 -2.81 2.06
C ASN A 242 10.24 -3.20 3.50
N ALA A 243 9.29 -2.50 4.10
CA ALA A 243 8.82 -2.78 5.45
C ALA A 243 7.94 -4.03 5.48
N ASN A 244 8.13 -4.85 6.50
CA ASN A 244 7.28 -6.00 6.81
C ASN A 244 6.23 -5.59 7.86
N LYS A 245 5.03 -5.24 7.39
CA LYS A 245 3.84 -4.83 8.17
C LYS A 245 3.99 -3.54 8.98
N LEU A 246 5.14 -3.29 9.59
CA LEU A 246 5.41 -2.19 10.51
C LEU A 246 6.62 -1.39 10.04
N LEU A 247 6.65 -0.07 10.26
CA LEU A 247 7.82 0.78 10.08
C LEU A 247 8.05 1.56 11.37
N PHE A 248 9.25 1.45 11.94
CA PHE A 248 9.59 2.13 13.19
C PHE A 248 10.46 3.38 12.96
N THR A 249 10.26 4.40 13.78
CA THR A 249 11.12 5.59 13.87
C THR A 249 11.21 6.04 15.32
N SER A 250 12.24 6.81 15.66
CA SER A 250 12.42 7.41 16.98
C SER A 250 11.96 8.87 17.07
N ILE A 251 11.31 9.37 16.01
CA ILE A 251 10.75 10.72 15.95
C ILE A 251 9.63 10.81 14.93
N ASP A 252 8.61 11.60 15.26
CA ASP A 252 7.51 11.99 14.37
C ASP A 252 7.62 13.46 13.94
N PHE A 253 6.71 13.91 13.08
CA PHE A 253 6.74 15.28 12.56
C PHE A 253 6.19 16.31 13.54
N GLU A 254 5.34 15.91 14.50
CA GLU A 254 4.91 16.79 15.60
C GLU A 254 6.10 17.14 16.49
N THR A 255 6.87 16.14 16.93
CA THR A 255 8.06 16.35 17.77
C THR A 255 9.12 17.16 17.02
N LEU A 256 9.33 16.91 15.72
CA LEU A 256 10.22 17.75 14.90
C LEU A 256 9.76 19.21 14.85
N ALA A 257 8.46 19.48 14.77
CA ALA A 257 7.93 20.85 14.79
C ALA A 257 8.13 21.52 16.16
N GLN A 258 7.91 20.78 17.25
CA GLN A 258 8.13 21.29 18.62
C GLN A 258 9.61 21.63 18.88
N TYR A 259 10.53 20.76 18.46
CA TYR A 259 11.97 21.02 18.56
C TYR A 259 12.40 22.25 17.74
N TYR A 260 11.79 22.46 16.57
CA TYR A 260 12.03 23.69 15.79
C TYR A 260 11.61 24.94 16.57
N GLU A 261 10.40 24.93 17.15
CA GLU A 261 9.90 26.06 17.91
C GLU A 261 10.76 26.36 19.15
N GLN A 262 11.26 25.32 19.83
CA GLN A 262 12.19 25.48 20.96
C GLN A 262 13.52 26.14 20.54
N ILE A 263 14.06 25.79 19.37
CA ILE A 263 15.35 26.31 18.88
C ILE A 263 15.20 27.73 18.33
N PHE A 264 14.15 28.00 17.54
CA PHE A 264 14.00 29.24 16.76
C PHE A 264 12.95 30.21 17.31
N GLY A 265 12.15 29.81 18.30
CA GLY A 265 11.13 30.65 18.93
C GLY A 265 9.93 30.99 18.04
N LYS A 266 9.71 30.23 16.95
CA LYS A 266 8.61 30.42 16.00
C LYS A 266 8.24 29.11 15.32
N THR A 267 7.04 29.05 14.75
CA THR A 267 6.58 27.92 13.94
C THR A 267 7.04 28.03 12.48
N ASN A 268 6.91 26.94 11.72
CA ASN A 268 7.25 26.89 10.30
C ASN A 268 6.17 26.17 9.49
N GLU A 269 5.76 26.77 8.36
CA GLU A 269 4.69 26.24 7.51
C GLU A 269 5.01 24.87 6.89
N VAL A 270 6.28 24.61 6.54
CA VAL A 270 6.70 23.31 5.99
C VAL A 270 6.53 22.22 7.03
N LEU A 271 6.99 22.45 8.26
CA LEU A 271 6.85 21.47 9.35
C LEU A 271 5.38 21.24 9.73
N ASN A 272 4.57 22.30 9.74
CA ASN A 272 3.12 22.18 9.93
C ASN A 272 2.47 21.35 8.82
N GLY A 273 2.88 21.55 7.56
CA GLY A 273 2.44 20.74 6.44
C GLY A 273 2.81 19.27 6.59
N LEU A 274 4.03 18.97 7.05
CA LEU A 274 4.47 17.60 7.30
C LEU A 274 3.68 16.91 8.40
N LYS A 275 3.53 17.57 9.55
CA LYS A 275 2.71 17.09 10.68
C LYS A 275 1.30 16.70 10.23
N ASN A 276 0.67 17.52 9.39
CA ASN A 276 -0.70 17.29 8.94
C ASN A 276 -0.80 16.20 7.86
N SER A 277 0.25 16.03 7.06
CA SER A 277 0.23 15.13 5.90
C SER A 277 0.79 13.73 6.19
N TYR A 278 1.74 13.62 7.12
CA TYR A 278 2.39 12.37 7.48
C TYR A 278 1.78 11.80 8.76
N GLN A 279 0.77 10.96 8.57
CA GLN A 279 0.14 10.26 9.69
C GLN A 279 0.95 9.03 10.11
N PHE A 280 1.02 8.86 11.42
CA PHE A 280 1.48 7.64 12.09
C PHE A 280 0.27 6.88 12.62
N ASP A 281 0.32 5.56 12.54
CA ASP A 281 -0.71 4.69 13.11
C ASP A 281 -0.59 4.60 14.64
N LEU A 282 0.62 4.81 15.16
CA LEU A 282 0.89 4.80 16.59
C LEU A 282 2.06 5.73 16.93
N ILE A 283 1.87 6.61 17.90
CA ILE A 283 2.91 7.46 18.46
C ILE A 283 2.96 7.19 19.96
N ILE A 284 4.14 6.86 20.48
CA ILE A 284 4.36 6.55 21.89
C ILE A 284 5.44 7.49 22.41
N HIS A 285 5.09 8.31 23.39
CA HIS A 285 6.08 9.08 24.14
C HIS A 285 6.40 8.38 25.46
N GLU A 286 7.68 8.32 25.81
CA GLU A 286 8.16 7.75 27.08
C GLU A 286 7.43 8.33 28.30
N ASN A 287 7.18 9.65 28.30
CA ASN A 287 6.51 10.37 29.37
C ASN A 287 5.00 10.04 29.54
N GLN A 288 4.40 9.32 28.58
CA GLN A 288 3.02 8.84 28.66
C GLN A 288 2.92 7.45 29.30
N LEU A 289 4.06 6.78 29.48
CA LEU A 289 4.13 5.45 30.09
C LEU A 289 4.36 5.56 31.61
N PRO A 290 4.05 4.49 32.39
CA PRO A 290 4.20 4.55 33.84
C PRO A 290 5.62 4.93 34.27
N ALA A 291 5.72 5.95 35.11
CA ALA A 291 7.00 6.42 35.65
C ALA A 291 7.70 5.33 36.46
N ASN A 292 9.04 5.35 36.48
CA ASN A 292 9.91 4.36 37.14
C ASN A 292 9.79 2.93 36.61
N SER A 293 9.26 2.74 35.40
CA SER A 293 9.30 1.43 34.75
C SER A 293 10.74 1.04 34.41
N THR A 294 11.04 -0.24 34.57
CA THR A 294 12.29 -0.81 34.08
C THR A 294 12.30 -0.86 32.54
N PRO A 295 13.48 -0.93 31.89
CA PRO A 295 13.55 -1.11 30.44
C PRO A 295 12.77 -2.32 29.92
N LEU A 296 12.72 -3.41 30.69
CA LEU A 296 11.92 -4.60 30.37
C LEU A 296 10.42 -4.30 30.37
N GLN A 297 9.93 -3.58 31.38
CA GLN A 297 8.51 -3.21 31.45
C GLN A 297 8.11 -2.28 30.31
N TYR A 298 8.96 -1.31 29.95
CA TYR A 298 8.72 -0.48 28.76
C TYR A 298 8.63 -1.32 27.49
N PHE A 299 9.58 -2.25 27.30
CA PHE A 299 9.57 -3.17 26.16
C PHE A 299 8.26 -3.97 26.09
N GLU A 300 7.81 -4.56 27.19
CA GLU A 300 6.56 -5.35 27.23
C GLU A 300 5.31 -4.52 26.94
N ILE A 301 5.22 -3.31 27.48
CA ILE A 301 4.08 -2.41 27.26
C ILE A 301 4.03 -1.99 25.79
N VAL A 302 5.15 -1.49 25.26
CA VAL A 302 5.24 -1.02 23.87
C VAL A 302 4.98 -2.17 22.90
N SER A 303 5.51 -3.37 23.15
CA SER A 303 5.27 -4.54 22.30
C SER A 303 3.78 -4.86 22.17
N LYS A 304 3.02 -4.85 23.28
CA LYS A 304 1.57 -5.08 23.26
C LYS A 304 0.80 -4.03 22.46
N MET A 305 1.20 -2.76 22.57
CA MET A 305 0.60 -1.68 21.79
C MET A 305 0.86 -1.86 20.29
N VAL A 306 2.08 -2.25 19.92
CA VAL A 306 2.47 -2.52 18.53
C VAL A 306 1.74 -3.75 17.96
N ASP A 307 1.65 -4.84 18.72
CA ASP A 307 0.93 -6.05 18.31
C ASP A 307 -0.53 -5.77 17.98
N SER A 308 -1.18 -4.86 18.71
CA SER A 308 -2.58 -4.50 18.48
C SER A 308 -2.85 -3.83 17.13
N LEU A 309 -1.80 -3.34 16.45
CA LEU A 309 -1.92 -2.76 15.10
C LEU A 309 -2.03 -3.82 14.00
N LEU A 310 -1.66 -5.07 14.30
CA LEU A 310 -1.58 -6.16 13.32
C LEU A 310 -2.76 -7.13 13.38
N ILE A 311 -3.87 -6.68 13.96
CA ILE A 311 -5.15 -7.41 14.00
C ILE A 311 -5.78 -7.39 12.61
#